data_AF-A0A7W0EQU8-F1
#
_entry.id   AF-A0A7W0EQU8-F1
#
_cell.length_a   1.000
_cell.length_b   1.000
_cell.length_c   1.000
_cell.angle_alpha   90.00
_cell.angle_beta   90.00
_cell.angle_gamma   90.00
#
_symmetry.space_group_name_H-M   'P 1'
#
loop_
_entity.id
_entity.type
_entity.pdbx_description
1 polymer ?
#
loop_
_entity_poly.entity_id
_entity_poly.type
_entity_poly.pdbx_seq_one_letter_code
_entity_poly.pdbx_strand_id
1 'polypeptide(L)'
;MKKMKKKIFSILFALALSLSLVPAVPAMAAQAPVDLGSAGNFVILSKSGITTTGTTSIVGDIGVSPIAATAITGFGLILDSTNQFSTSDPSSLVTGKVYAADYAVPTPAKMTTAVSDMETAYTDAAGRTLPDATELGAGDISGMTLAPGLYKWGTGVLITSVGVTLSGGAN
;
A
#
# COMPACT_ATOMS: atom_id res chain seq x y z
N MET A 1 59.66 -37.12 -65.98
CA MET A 1 59.45 -35.74 -65.46
C MET A 1 58.07 -35.69 -64.81
N LYS A 2 57.94 -35.92 -63.50
CA LYS A 2 58.14 -34.95 -62.40
C LYS A 2 57.20 -33.73 -62.51
N LYS A 3 56.08 -33.76 -61.77
CA LYS A 3 55.82 -32.83 -60.66
C LYS A 3 54.54 -33.19 -59.88
N MET A 4 54.74 -33.40 -58.58
CA MET A 4 53.74 -33.52 -57.51
C MET A 4 53.18 -32.16 -57.07
N LYS A 5 52.12 -32.26 -56.24
CA LYS A 5 51.63 -31.37 -55.15
C LYS A 5 50.48 -30.44 -55.62
N LYS A 6 49.36 -30.27 -54.91
CA LYS A 6 49.10 -30.23 -53.45
C LYS A 6 47.70 -30.76 -53.12
N LYS A 7 47.59 -31.51 -52.01
CA LYS A 7 46.32 -31.84 -51.33
C LYS A 7 45.81 -30.60 -50.60
N ILE A 8 44.51 -30.29 -50.71
CA ILE A 8 43.83 -29.31 -49.86
C ILE A 8 42.68 -30.04 -49.16
N PHE A 9 42.75 -30.01 -47.84
CA PHE A 9 41.86 -30.61 -46.86
C PHE A 9 40.76 -29.56 -46.58
N SER A 10 39.50 -29.85 -46.89
CA SER A 10 38.38 -28.98 -46.49
C SER A 10 37.62 -29.64 -45.35
N ILE A 11 37.82 -29.09 -44.15
CA ILE A 11 37.13 -29.44 -42.91
C ILE A 11 35.79 -28.70 -42.91
N LEU A 12 34.68 -29.45 -42.88
CA LEU A 12 33.33 -28.90 -42.76
C LEU A 12 33.04 -28.69 -41.27
N PHE A 13 32.94 -27.43 -40.83
CA PHE A 13 32.60 -27.06 -39.45
C PHE A 13 31.08 -26.94 -39.36
N ALA A 14 30.42 -27.94 -38.75
CA ALA A 14 28.98 -27.90 -38.51
C ALA A 14 28.68 -27.01 -37.29
N LEU A 15 28.10 -25.83 -37.53
CA LEU A 15 27.63 -24.91 -36.50
C LEU A 15 26.25 -25.37 -36.00
N ALA A 16 26.21 -26.03 -34.84
CA ALA A 16 24.95 -26.36 -34.17
C ALA A 16 24.42 -25.13 -33.44
N LEU A 17 23.33 -24.53 -33.96
CA LEU A 17 22.62 -23.44 -33.32
C LEU A 17 21.67 -24.01 -32.26
N SER A 18 22.09 -24.01 -31.00
CA SER A 18 21.24 -24.37 -29.87
C SER A 18 20.26 -23.23 -29.56
N LEU A 19 19.01 -23.40 -30.00
CA LEU A 19 17.92 -22.48 -29.66
C LEU A 19 17.45 -22.76 -28.23
N SER A 20 17.99 -22.04 -27.25
CA SER A 20 17.51 -22.09 -25.86
C SER A 20 16.13 -21.44 -25.81
N LEU A 21 15.10 -22.26 -25.60
CA LEU A 21 13.74 -21.80 -25.34
C LEU A 21 13.73 -21.16 -23.94
N VAL A 22 13.81 -19.84 -23.88
CA VAL A 22 13.61 -19.11 -22.62
C VAL A 22 12.11 -19.20 -22.31
N PRO A 23 11.68 -19.78 -21.19
CA PRO A 23 10.27 -19.75 -20.83
C PRO A 23 9.87 -18.28 -20.66
N ALA A 24 8.86 -17.85 -21.40
CA ALA A 24 8.24 -16.55 -21.20
C ALA A 24 7.63 -16.56 -19.79
N VAL A 25 8.28 -15.87 -18.85
CA VAL A 25 7.67 -15.56 -17.56
C VAL A 25 6.43 -14.73 -17.89
N PRO A 26 5.22 -15.17 -17.52
CA PRO A 26 4.03 -14.35 -17.76
C PRO A 26 4.27 -13.01 -17.09
N ALA A 27 4.16 -11.93 -17.86
CA ALA A 27 4.08 -10.60 -17.29
C ALA A 27 2.80 -10.58 -16.45
N MET A 28 2.95 -10.74 -15.13
CA MET A 28 1.86 -10.47 -14.20
C MET A 28 1.42 -9.03 -14.46
N ALA A 29 0.19 -8.86 -14.93
CA ALA A 29 -0.41 -7.55 -15.02
C ALA A 29 -0.34 -6.91 -13.63
N ALA A 30 0.19 -5.69 -13.54
CA ALA A 30 0.26 -4.97 -12.28
C ALA A 30 -1.15 -4.93 -11.66
N GLN A 31 -1.25 -5.36 -10.40
CA GLN A 31 -2.51 -5.35 -9.68
C GLN A 31 -3.04 -3.92 -9.64
N ALA A 32 -4.30 -3.70 -10.01
CA ALA A 32 -4.88 -2.37 -9.99
C ALA A 32 -4.82 -1.78 -8.57
N PRO A 33 -4.53 -0.48 -8.40
CA PRO A 33 -4.61 0.19 -7.12
C PRO A 33 -5.99 0.00 -6.47
N VAL A 34 -6.04 0.07 -5.14
CA VAL A 34 -7.31 0.12 -4.40
C VAL A 34 -7.80 1.57 -4.39
N ASP A 35 -9.00 1.81 -4.89
CA ASP A 35 -9.60 3.14 -4.87
C ASP A 35 -10.12 3.46 -3.47
N LEU A 36 -9.56 4.51 -2.86
CA LEU A 36 -9.94 4.95 -1.52
C LEU A 36 -11.15 5.89 -1.52
N GLY A 37 -11.59 6.37 -2.69
CA GLY A 37 -12.63 7.39 -2.78
C GLY A 37 -12.32 8.60 -1.90
N SER A 38 -13.33 9.08 -1.17
CA SER A 38 -13.17 10.21 -0.26
C SER A 38 -12.39 9.90 1.02
N ALA A 39 -12.18 8.62 1.37
CA ALA A 39 -11.30 8.22 2.47
C ALA A 39 -9.85 8.63 2.21
N GLY A 40 -9.43 8.70 0.94
CA GLY A 40 -8.09 9.16 0.54
C GLY A 40 -7.78 10.62 0.87
N ASN A 41 -8.77 11.41 1.31
CA ASN A 41 -8.55 12.77 1.81
C ASN A 41 -8.08 12.82 3.27
N PHE A 42 -8.03 11.68 3.97
CA PHE A 42 -7.70 11.60 5.38
C PHE A 42 -6.44 10.76 5.60
N VAL A 43 -5.53 11.25 6.44
CA VAL A 43 -4.35 10.48 6.86
C VAL A 43 -4.68 9.51 8.00
N ILE A 44 -5.71 9.83 8.80
CA ILE A 44 -6.30 8.91 9.79
C ILE A 44 -7.82 9.02 9.72
N LEU A 45 -8.48 7.90 9.44
CA LEU A 45 -9.94 7.79 9.46
C LEU A 45 -10.33 6.59 10.33
N SER A 46 -11.22 6.78 11.29
CA SER A 46 -11.61 5.75 12.26
C SER A 46 -13.10 5.78 12.58
N LYS A 47 -13.67 4.63 12.90
CA LYS A 47 -15.08 4.55 13.35
C LYS A 47 -15.26 4.74 14.85
N SER A 48 -14.23 4.44 15.64
CA SER A 48 -14.35 4.26 17.10
C SER A 48 -13.48 5.20 17.93
N GLY A 49 -12.68 6.07 17.31
CA GLY A 49 -11.86 7.05 18.01
C GLY A 49 -10.42 7.12 17.52
N ILE A 50 -9.72 8.16 17.95
CA ILE A 50 -8.30 8.41 17.68
C ILE A 50 -7.69 8.95 18.98
N THR A 51 -6.67 8.30 19.50
CA THR A 51 -6.05 8.68 20.79
C THR A 51 -4.56 8.89 20.62
N THR A 52 -4.04 9.95 21.22
CA THR A 52 -2.59 10.14 21.41
C THR A 52 -2.25 10.30 22.89
N THR A 53 -1.09 9.76 23.30
CA THR A 53 -0.58 9.79 24.67
C THR A 53 0.86 10.29 24.77
N GLY A 54 1.46 10.76 23.65
CA GLY A 54 2.87 11.10 23.60
C GLY A 54 3.23 12.00 22.41
N THR A 55 4.50 11.96 21.99
CA THR A 55 4.98 12.75 20.85
C THR A 55 4.20 12.33 19.60
N THR A 56 3.50 13.27 18.98
CA THR A 56 2.67 13.05 17.80
C THR A 56 2.85 14.23 16.84
N SER A 57 2.93 13.92 15.55
CA SER A 57 2.99 14.91 14.48
C SER A 57 2.28 14.31 13.27
N ILE A 58 1.08 14.78 12.99
CA ILE A 58 0.24 14.32 11.89
C ILE A 58 0.22 15.42 10.83
N VAL A 59 0.46 15.05 9.58
CA VAL A 59 0.36 15.96 8.43
C VAL A 59 -0.77 15.46 7.54
N GLY A 60 -1.86 16.23 7.46
CA GLY A 60 -3.10 15.86 6.79
C GLY A 60 -4.30 15.82 7.72
N ASP A 61 -5.47 15.64 7.13
CA ASP A 61 -6.74 15.65 7.85
C ASP A 61 -6.99 14.32 8.57
N ILE A 62 -7.59 14.39 9.75
CA ILE A 62 -8.05 13.21 10.49
C ILE A 62 -9.54 13.28 10.75
N GLY A 63 -10.19 12.14 10.94
CA GLY A 63 -11.56 12.19 11.41
C GLY A 63 -12.15 10.89 11.91
N VAL A 64 -13.28 11.05 12.59
CA VAL A 64 -14.05 9.95 13.16
C VAL A 64 -15.53 9.99 12.78
N SER A 65 -16.11 8.83 12.48
CA SER A 65 -17.55 8.67 12.26
C SER A 65 -17.93 7.19 12.29
N PRO A 66 -19.06 6.78 12.91
CA PRO A 66 -20.16 7.62 13.39
C PRO A 66 -19.96 8.18 14.81
N ILE A 67 -18.84 7.87 15.46
CA ILE A 67 -18.57 8.35 16.82
C ILE A 67 -18.35 9.87 16.85
N ALA A 68 -18.64 10.49 17.99
CA ALA A 68 -18.48 11.91 18.25
C ALA A 68 -17.01 12.32 18.48
N ALA A 69 -16.74 13.62 18.42
CA ALA A 69 -15.43 14.24 18.63
C ALA A 69 -14.81 13.91 20.00
N THR A 70 -15.63 13.57 20.99
CA THR A 70 -15.18 13.17 22.33
C THR A 70 -14.33 11.91 22.33
N ALA A 71 -14.40 11.09 21.27
CA ALA A 71 -13.52 9.93 21.06
C ALA A 71 -12.18 10.27 20.41
N ILE A 72 -11.93 11.54 20.08
CA ILE A 72 -10.63 12.04 19.68
C ILE A 72 -9.96 12.62 20.92
N THR A 73 -9.02 11.88 21.50
CA THR A 73 -8.46 12.20 22.83
C THR A 73 -6.97 12.48 22.78
N GLY A 74 -6.50 13.40 23.64
CA GLY A 74 -5.09 13.80 23.73
C GLY A 74 -4.64 14.89 22.74
N PHE A 75 -5.55 15.39 21.88
CA PHE A 75 -5.22 16.38 20.84
C PHE A 75 -5.48 17.84 21.20
N GLY A 76 -6.08 18.12 22.37
CA GLY A 76 -6.43 19.50 22.76
C GLY A 76 -7.30 20.19 21.71
N LEU A 77 -8.39 19.54 21.28
CA LEU A 77 -9.18 20.03 20.15
C LEU A 77 -9.77 21.42 20.41
N ILE A 78 -9.54 22.34 19.48
CA ILE A 78 -10.14 23.66 19.44
C ILE A 78 -11.08 23.69 18.23
N LEU A 79 -12.39 23.73 18.50
CA LEU A 79 -13.40 23.82 17.45
C LEU A 79 -13.31 25.19 16.75
N ASP A 80 -13.25 25.17 15.42
CA ASP A 80 -13.23 26.40 14.63
C ASP A 80 -14.55 27.17 14.75
N SER A 81 -14.52 28.47 14.46
CA SER A 81 -15.67 29.37 14.44
C SER A 81 -16.87 28.88 13.61
N THR A 82 -16.63 28.05 12.59
CA THR A 82 -17.69 27.45 11.76
C THR A 82 -18.34 26.21 12.37
N ASN A 83 -17.79 25.67 13.46
CA ASN A 83 -18.16 24.41 14.08
C ASN A 83 -18.08 23.18 13.15
N GLN A 84 -17.43 23.28 11.98
CA GLN A 84 -17.36 22.19 10.99
C GLN A 84 -16.11 21.31 11.16
N PHE A 85 -15.07 21.82 11.80
CA PHE A 85 -13.83 21.10 12.06
C PHE A 85 -13.16 21.68 13.30
N SER A 86 -12.19 20.95 13.83
CA SER A 86 -11.29 21.43 14.89
C SER A 86 -9.85 21.48 14.42
N THR A 87 -9.03 22.26 15.10
CA THR A 87 -7.56 22.15 15.10
C THR A 87 -7.09 21.49 16.39
N SER A 88 -5.81 21.12 16.48
CA SER A 88 -5.20 20.62 17.72
C SER A 88 -4.49 21.72 18.51
N ASP A 89 -4.32 21.51 19.81
CA ASP A 89 -3.46 22.31 20.69
C ASP A 89 -2.49 21.38 21.45
N PRO A 90 -1.16 21.46 21.19
CA PRO A 90 -0.52 22.39 20.26
C PRO A 90 -0.86 22.09 18.79
N SER A 91 -0.80 23.12 17.95
CA SER A 91 -1.10 23.03 16.50
C SER A 91 -0.13 22.11 15.74
N SER A 92 1.00 21.74 16.34
CA SER A 92 1.96 20.81 15.77
C SER A 92 1.51 19.34 15.83
N LEU A 93 0.53 18.99 16.69
CA LEU A 93 0.04 17.61 16.74
C LEU A 93 -0.66 17.22 15.44
N VAL A 94 -1.44 18.14 14.86
CA VAL A 94 -2.15 17.97 13.58
C VAL A 94 -1.95 19.21 12.70
N THR A 95 -1.10 19.08 11.69
CA THR A 95 -1.02 20.01 10.56
C THR A 95 -2.09 19.64 9.55
N GLY A 96 -3.33 19.99 9.86
CA GLY A 96 -4.52 19.62 9.11
C GLY A 96 -5.80 19.95 9.89
N LYS A 97 -6.93 19.43 9.43
CA LYS A 97 -8.23 19.57 10.11
C LYS A 97 -8.65 18.27 10.76
N VAL A 98 -9.31 18.41 11.90
CA VAL A 98 -9.93 17.31 12.63
C VAL A 98 -11.43 17.35 12.37
N TYR A 99 -12.01 16.24 11.95
CA TYR A 99 -13.44 16.12 11.63
C TYR A 99 -14.11 15.04 12.49
N ALA A 100 -15.36 15.28 12.90
CA ALA A 100 -16.13 14.33 13.69
C ALA A 100 -17.61 14.34 13.27
N ALA A 101 -18.32 13.25 13.56
CA ALA A 101 -19.71 13.06 13.13
C ALA A 101 -20.72 14.02 13.77
N ASP A 102 -20.39 14.61 14.92
CA ASP A 102 -21.22 15.54 15.69
C ASP A 102 -20.92 17.03 15.38
N TYR A 103 -20.05 17.30 14.42
CA TYR A 103 -19.78 18.67 13.95
C TYR A 103 -20.89 19.21 13.04
N ALA A 104 -20.87 20.52 12.80
CA ALA A 104 -21.87 21.20 11.98
C ALA A 104 -21.83 20.74 10.50
N VAL A 105 -22.96 20.89 9.81
CA VAL A 105 -23.09 20.62 8.37
C VAL A 105 -22.04 21.42 7.58
N PRO A 106 -21.39 20.81 6.56
CA PRO A 106 -21.65 19.50 5.95
C PRO A 106 -20.81 18.33 6.49
N THR A 107 -20.13 18.50 7.62
CA THR A 107 -19.17 17.52 8.13
C THR A 107 -19.74 16.13 8.36
N PRO A 108 -20.94 15.95 8.96
CA PRO A 108 -21.49 14.61 9.18
C PRO A 108 -21.62 13.81 7.88
N ALA A 109 -22.14 14.43 6.81
CA ALA A 109 -22.27 13.79 5.50
C ALA A 109 -20.91 13.48 4.88
N LYS A 110 -19.95 14.42 4.93
CA LYS A 110 -18.56 14.20 4.48
C LYS A 110 -17.96 12.97 5.17
N MET A 111 -18.13 12.86 6.48
CA MET A 111 -17.56 11.78 7.27
C MET A 111 -18.25 10.43 7.03
N THR A 112 -19.58 10.42 6.85
CA THR A 112 -20.30 9.20 6.47
C THR A 112 -19.83 8.67 5.11
N THR A 113 -19.66 9.53 4.10
CA THR A 113 -19.15 9.13 2.79
C THR A 113 -17.72 8.58 2.90
N ALA A 114 -16.83 9.27 3.62
CA ALA A 114 -15.46 8.81 3.80
C ALA A 114 -15.38 7.42 4.45
N VAL A 115 -16.19 7.15 5.48
CA VAL A 115 -16.23 5.83 6.14
C VAL A 115 -16.83 4.76 5.22
N SER A 116 -17.84 5.08 4.41
CA SER A 116 -18.39 4.15 3.42
C SER A 116 -17.37 3.79 2.33
N ASP A 117 -16.59 4.78 1.88
CA ASP A 117 -15.54 4.56 0.88
C ASP A 117 -14.40 3.73 1.48
N MET A 118 -14.04 3.94 2.75
CA MET A 118 -13.09 3.10 3.49
C MET A 118 -13.57 1.63 3.56
N GLU A 119 -14.85 1.39 3.86
CA GLU A 119 -15.42 0.04 3.89
C GLU A 119 -15.42 -0.62 2.51
N THR A 120 -15.67 0.18 1.46
CA THR A 120 -15.62 -0.28 0.06
C THR A 120 -14.20 -0.64 -0.34
N ALA A 121 -13.22 0.21 -0.05
CA ALA A 121 -11.80 -0.02 -0.30
C ALA A 121 -11.28 -1.25 0.44
N TYR A 122 -11.68 -1.44 1.70
CA TYR A 122 -11.36 -2.66 2.46
C TYR A 122 -11.94 -3.91 1.79
N THR A 123 -13.22 -3.86 1.40
CA THR A 123 -13.90 -4.99 0.74
C THR A 123 -13.26 -5.33 -0.60
N ASP A 124 -12.90 -4.32 -1.40
CA ASP A 124 -12.16 -4.51 -2.66
C ASP A 124 -10.80 -5.19 -2.42
N ALA A 125 -9.99 -4.63 -1.51
CA ALA A 125 -8.67 -5.18 -1.17
C ALA A 125 -8.75 -6.62 -0.65
N ALA A 126 -9.67 -6.91 0.28
CA ALA A 126 -9.87 -8.24 0.84
C ALA A 126 -10.45 -9.24 -0.17
N GLY A 127 -11.20 -8.74 -1.15
CA GLY A 127 -11.84 -9.54 -2.21
C GLY A 127 -10.94 -9.86 -3.40
N ARG A 128 -9.72 -9.29 -3.48
CA ARG A 128 -8.78 -9.60 -4.57
C ARG A 128 -8.42 -11.10 -4.58
N THR A 129 -8.39 -11.68 -5.78
CA THR A 129 -8.11 -13.11 -5.99
C THR A 129 -6.82 -13.30 -6.78
N LEU A 130 -6.34 -14.55 -6.87
CA LEU A 130 -5.10 -14.94 -7.55
C LEU A 130 -3.85 -14.28 -6.91
N PRO A 131 -3.54 -14.58 -5.64
CA PRO A 131 -2.35 -14.06 -4.99
C PRO A 131 -1.07 -14.60 -5.65
N ASP A 132 -0.06 -13.74 -5.74
CA ASP A 132 1.27 -14.06 -6.26
C ASP A 132 2.10 -14.86 -5.26
N ALA A 133 1.78 -14.71 -3.97
CA ALA A 133 2.30 -15.56 -2.91
C ALA A 133 1.27 -15.78 -1.81
N THR A 134 1.24 -17.00 -1.28
CA THR A 134 0.43 -17.38 -0.13
C THR A 134 1.34 -17.85 1.00
N GLU A 135 1.05 -17.41 2.22
CA GLU A 135 1.77 -17.81 3.44
C GLU A 135 3.29 -17.56 3.36
N LEU A 136 3.71 -16.49 2.65
CA LEU A 136 5.11 -16.14 2.49
C LEU A 136 5.78 -16.00 3.87
N GLY A 137 6.95 -16.63 4.03
CA GLY A 137 7.69 -16.62 5.29
C GLY A 137 6.97 -17.30 6.46
N ALA A 138 5.91 -18.07 6.20
CA ALA A 138 5.02 -18.60 7.24
C ALA A 138 4.49 -17.51 8.20
N GLY A 139 4.34 -16.29 7.68
CA GLY A 139 3.91 -15.12 8.44
C GLY A 139 5.04 -14.20 8.89
N ASP A 140 6.30 -14.64 8.97
CA ASP A 140 7.43 -13.75 9.29
C ASP A 140 8.13 -13.29 8.01
N ILE A 141 7.97 -12.01 7.68
CA ILE A 141 8.59 -11.39 6.49
C ILE A 141 9.74 -10.44 6.85
N SER A 142 10.26 -10.55 8.07
CA SER A 142 11.39 -9.76 8.55
C SER A 142 12.61 -9.89 7.63
N GLY A 143 13.12 -8.75 7.16
CA GLY A 143 14.30 -8.64 6.30
C GLY A 143 14.06 -9.00 4.82
N MET A 144 12.83 -9.35 4.45
CA MET A 144 12.51 -9.71 3.07
C MET A 144 12.43 -8.48 2.15
N THR A 145 12.67 -8.71 0.86
CA THR A 145 12.35 -7.76 -0.21
C THR A 145 11.18 -8.30 -1.01
N LEU A 146 10.05 -7.58 -0.99
CA LEU A 146 8.81 -7.96 -1.67
C LEU A 146 8.73 -7.21 -3.01
N ALA A 147 8.48 -7.96 -4.08
CA ALA A 147 8.18 -7.40 -5.40
C ALA A 147 6.72 -6.90 -5.44
N PRO A 148 6.29 -6.15 -6.48
CA PRO A 148 4.89 -5.81 -6.65
C PRO A 148 4.05 -7.07 -6.80
N GLY A 149 2.90 -7.13 -6.13
CA GLY A 149 1.99 -8.26 -6.21
C GLY A 149 0.94 -8.30 -5.11
N LEU A 150 0.05 -9.28 -5.20
CA LEU A 150 -0.96 -9.62 -4.21
C LEU A 150 -0.43 -10.72 -3.28
N TYR A 151 -0.32 -10.41 -2.00
CA TYR A 151 0.14 -11.35 -0.98
C TYR A 151 -0.98 -11.72 -0.02
N LYS A 152 -1.11 -13.01 0.29
CA LYS A 152 -2.17 -13.53 1.16
C LYS A 152 -1.63 -14.37 2.30
N TRP A 153 -2.13 -14.11 3.51
CA TRP A 153 -1.92 -14.94 4.69
C TRP A 153 -3.26 -15.29 5.33
N GLY A 154 -3.35 -16.49 5.89
CA GLY A 154 -4.42 -16.91 6.79
C GLY A 154 -4.11 -16.67 8.27
N THR A 155 -2.87 -16.26 8.58
CA THR A 155 -2.36 -16.03 9.94
C THR A 155 -1.85 -14.59 10.09
N GLY A 156 -1.41 -14.23 11.30
CA GLY A 156 -0.79 -12.94 11.55
C GLY A 156 0.54 -12.79 10.79
N VAL A 157 0.80 -11.57 10.31
CA VAL A 157 2.06 -11.20 9.67
C VAL A 157 2.95 -10.49 10.68
N LEU A 158 4.18 -10.98 10.84
CA LEU A 158 5.21 -10.45 11.72
C LEU A 158 6.26 -9.70 10.91
N ILE A 159 6.58 -8.49 11.37
CA ILE A 159 7.71 -7.69 10.93
C ILE A 159 8.46 -7.23 12.18
N THR A 160 9.71 -7.61 12.30
CA THR A 160 10.59 -7.19 13.42
C THR A 160 11.36 -5.91 13.06
N SER A 161 12.28 -5.47 13.93
CA SER A 161 13.05 -4.22 13.74
C SER A 161 13.97 -4.22 12.52
N VAL A 162 14.21 -5.36 11.88
CA VAL A 162 14.94 -5.42 10.61
C VAL A 162 14.11 -4.90 9.42
N GLY A 163 12.79 -4.73 9.61
CA GLY A 163 11.89 -4.18 8.62
C GLY A 163 11.60 -5.11 7.45
N VAL A 164 11.05 -4.54 6.38
CA VAL A 164 10.76 -5.19 5.10
C VAL A 164 11.00 -4.15 4.01
N THR A 165 11.51 -4.58 2.85
CA THR A 165 11.70 -3.69 1.69
C THR A 165 10.62 -3.99 0.65
N LEU A 166 9.89 -2.96 0.21
CA LEU A 166 9.03 -3.05 -0.98
C LEU A 166 9.83 -2.56 -2.18
N SER A 167 10.05 -3.40 -3.19
CA SER A 167 10.90 -3.12 -4.34
C SER A 167 10.09 -3.23 -5.64
N GLY A 168 9.72 -2.10 -6.20
CA GLY A 168 8.90 -1.99 -7.41
C GLY A 168 9.20 -0.72 -8.20
N GLY A 169 8.55 -0.60 -9.36
CA GLY A 169 8.52 0.66 -10.10
C GLY A 169 7.62 1.70 -9.43
N ALA A 170 7.49 2.88 -10.04
CA ALA A 170 6.68 3.98 -9.50
C ALA A 170 5.15 3.75 -9.55
N ASN A 171 4.67 2.64 -10.12
CA ASN A 171 3.25 2.36 -10.41
C ASN A 171 2.84 0.96 -9.99
#